data_AF-A0A392TC61-F1
#
_entry.id   AF-A0A392TC61-F1
#
_cell.length_a   1.000
_cell.length_b   1.000
_cell.length_c   1.000
_cell.angle_alpha   90.00
_cell.angle_beta   90.00
_cell.angle_gamma   90.00
#
_symmetry.space_group_name_H-M   'P 1'
#
loop_
_entity.id
_entity.type
_entity.pdbx_description
1 polymer ?
#
loop_
_entity_poly.entity_id
_entity_poly.type
_entity_poly.pdbx_seq_one_letter_code
_entity_poly.pdbx_strand_id
1 'polypeptide(L)'
;GRALCDLGSSISLMPLSFGKKWKIGKLDTTDTLEIVLADQSILCPSAIIKDVLVEIKDLVFPVDFVIIDIEEDADVPIILGRPFLATRRAV
;
A
#
# COMPACT_ATOMS: atom_id res chain seq x y z
N GLY A 1 6.29 -5.06 11.82
CA GLY A 1 6.41 -5.67 10.48
C GLY A 1 7.54 -4.99 9.72
N ARG A 2 7.89 -5.47 8.54
CA ARG A 2 8.78 -4.76 7.60
C ARG A 2 7.94 -4.17 6.47
N ALA A 3 8.49 -3.18 5.79
CA ALA A 3 7.91 -2.56 4.61
C ALA A 3 9.05 -2.20 3.65
N LEU A 4 8.78 -2.22 2.35
CA LEU A 4 9.69 -1.68 1.34
C LEU A 4 9.43 -0.18 1.21
N CYS A 5 10.41 0.65 1.54
CA CYS A 5 10.35 2.08 1.24
C CYS A 5 10.86 2.30 -0.19
N ASP A 6 9.95 2.51 -1.14
CA ASP A 6 10.27 2.59 -2.57
C ASP A 6 10.03 4.00 -3.14
N LEU A 7 11.13 4.69 -3.47
CA LEU A 7 11.09 5.98 -4.15
C LEU A 7 10.74 5.84 -5.65
N GLY A 8 10.85 4.65 -6.23
CA GLY A 8 10.41 4.33 -7.59
C GLY A 8 8.89 4.24 -7.71
N SER A 9 8.20 3.82 -6.65
CA SER A 9 6.74 3.72 -6.64
C SER A 9 6.04 5.06 -6.45
N SER A 10 5.00 5.31 -7.25
CA SER A 10 4.09 6.46 -7.12
C SER A 10 3.00 6.25 -6.07
N ILE A 11 2.81 5.03 -5.57
CA ILE A 11 1.71 4.62 -4.67
C ILE A 11 2.22 3.71 -3.55
N SER A 12 1.50 3.65 -2.44
CA SER A 12 1.70 2.61 -1.43
C SER A 12 0.81 1.40 -1.75
N LEU A 13 1.38 0.19 -1.64
CA LEU A 13 0.71 -1.06 -2.00
C LEU A 13 0.59 -2.00 -0.81
N MET A 14 -0.51 -2.73 -0.78
CA MET A 14 -0.78 -3.76 0.21
C MET A 14 -1.47 -4.97 -0.44
N PRO A 15 -0.98 -6.20 -0.21
CA PRO A 15 -1.64 -7.43 -0.64
C PRO A 15 -3.02 -7.59 0.01
N LEU A 16 -3.97 -8.15 -0.75
CA LEU A 16 -5.33 -8.40 -0.27
C LEU A 16 -5.36 -9.34 0.94
N SER A 17 -4.50 -10.35 0.99
CA SER A 17 -4.37 -11.25 2.15
C SER A 17 -3.99 -10.50 3.43
N PHE A 18 -3.03 -9.58 3.33
CA PHE A 18 -2.56 -8.75 4.43
C PHE A 18 -3.67 -7.81 4.90
N GLY A 19 -4.33 -7.10 3.98
CA GLY A 19 -5.45 -6.21 4.32
C GLY A 19 -6.60 -6.94 5.01
N LYS A 20 -6.95 -8.15 4.55
CA LYS A 20 -7.97 -9.02 5.18
C LYS A 20 -7.55 -9.46 6.58
N LYS A 21 -6.28 -9.86 6.77
CA LYS A 21 -5.74 -10.30 8.06
C LYS A 21 -5.88 -9.21 9.14
N TRP A 22 -5.62 -7.96 8.77
CA TRP A 22 -5.70 -6.81 9.68
C TRP A 22 -7.09 -6.17 9.74
N LYS A 23 -8.08 -6.71 9.02
CA LYS A 23 -9.46 -6.20 8.97
C LYS A 23 -9.50 -4.69 8.68
N ILE A 24 -8.65 -4.25 7.75
CA ILE A 24 -8.45 -2.82 7.48
C ILE A 24 -9.67 -2.29 6.74
N GLY A 25 -10.53 -1.57 7.46
CA GLY A 25 -11.62 -0.77 6.92
C GLY A 25 -12.61 -1.53 6.02
N LYS A 26 -13.44 -0.74 5.33
CA LYS A 26 -14.25 -1.24 4.22
C LYS A 26 -13.43 -1.08 2.94
N LEU A 27 -13.27 -2.18 2.21
CA LEU A 27 -12.67 -2.16 0.88
C LEU A 27 -13.67 -1.51 -0.08
N ASP A 28 -13.44 -0.24 -0.42
CA ASP A 28 -14.18 0.40 -1.50
C ASP A 28 -13.56 -0.05 -2.81
N THR A 29 -14.29 -0.91 -3.54
CA THR A 29 -13.88 -1.40 -4.85
C THR A 29 -13.77 -0.26 -5.83
N THR A 30 -12.65 -0.20 -6.53
CA THR A 30 -12.39 0.83 -7.56
C THR A 30 -12.27 0.16 -8.91
N ASP A 31 -13.39 0.08 -9.63
CA ASP A 31 -13.48 -0.61 -10.93
C ASP A 31 -12.83 0.18 -12.08
N THR A 32 -12.28 1.37 -11.81
CA THR A 32 -11.77 2.32 -12.81
C THR A 32 -10.28 2.66 -12.67
N LEU A 33 -9.55 2.07 -11.71
CA LEU A 33 -8.12 2.33 -11.52
C LEU A 33 -7.29 1.22 -12.18
N GLU A 34 -6.23 1.61 -12.87
CA GLU A 34 -5.20 0.71 -13.41
C GLU A 34 -3.83 1.17 -12.90
N ILE A 35 -2.99 0.20 -12.52
CA ILE A 35 -1.59 0.43 -12.15
C ILE A 35 -0.71 -0.09 -13.28
N VAL A 36 0.23 0.72 -13.73
CA VAL A 36 1.28 0.29 -14.66
C VAL A 36 2.55 -0.03 -13.87
N LEU A 37 3.04 -1.26 -14.00
CA LEU A 37 4.27 -1.71 -13.37
C LEU A 37 5.49 -1.31 -14.20
N ALA A 38 6.68 -1.46 -13.61
CA ALA A 38 7.95 -1.13 -14.26
C ALA A 38 8.23 -1.96 -15.54
N ASP A 39 7.66 -3.16 -15.63
CA ASP A 39 7.71 -4.02 -16.81
C ASP A 39 6.60 -3.72 -17.83
N GLN A 40 5.85 -2.63 -17.62
CA GLN A 40 4.72 -2.17 -18.44
C GLN A 40 3.49 -3.09 -18.37
N SER A 41 3.48 -4.09 -17.49
CA SER A 41 2.27 -4.85 -17.21
C SER A 41 1.25 -3.98 -16.46
N ILE A 42 -0.03 -4.32 -16.61
CA ILE A 42 -1.15 -3.59 -16.01
C ILE A 42 -1.78 -4.46 -14.93
N LEU A 43 -1.99 -3.88 -13.76
CA LEU A 43 -2.76 -4.48 -12.67
C LEU A 43 -4.00 -3.66 -12.35
N CYS A 44 -5.14 -4.34 -12.24
CA CYS A 44 -6.37 -3.76 -11.72
C CYS A 44 -6.44 -3.97 -10.20
N PRO A 45 -6.46 -2.90 -9.39
CA PRO A 45 -6.59 -3.01 -7.95
C PRO A 45 -7.94 -3.59 -7.53
N SER A 46 -7.94 -4.30 -6.41
CA SER A 46 -9.17 -4.76 -5.77
C SER A 46 -9.89 -3.62 -5.04
N ALA A 47 -9.15 -2.68 -4.45
CA ALA A 47 -9.70 -1.56 -3.69
C ALA A 47 -8.65 -0.48 -3.44
N ILE A 48 -9.12 0.68 -3.00
CA ILE A 48 -8.28 1.71 -2.38
C ILE A 48 -8.79 1.92 -0.96
N ILE A 49 -7.88 1.92 0.01
CA ILE A 49 -8.19 2.27 1.39
C ILE A 49 -7.42 3.54 1.73
N LYS A 50 -8.16 4.57 2.15
CA LYS A 50 -7.57 5.84 2.54
C LYS A 50 -7.33 5.91 4.04
N ASP A 51 -6.36 6.74 4.43
CA ASP A 51 -6.08 7.11 5.82
C ASP A 51 -5.85 5.90 6.76
N VAL A 52 -5.21 4.83 6.26
CA VAL A 52 -4.80 3.70 7.10
C VAL A 52 -3.70 4.18 8.04
N LEU A 53 -3.94 4.05 9.35
CA LEU A 53 -2.97 4.48 10.35
C LEU A 53 -1.81 3.48 10.42
N VAL A 54 -0.61 3.96 10.07
CA VAL A 54 0.65 3.22 10.16
C VAL A 54 1.50 3.85 11.25
N GLU A 55 1.85 3.03 12.24
CA GLU A 55 2.76 3.42 13.32
C GLU A 55 4.21 3.09 12.92
N ILE A 56 5.07 4.11 12.93
CA ILE A 56 6.50 3.99 12.70
C ILE A 56 7.22 4.57 13.92
N LYS A 57 7.90 3.69 14.66
CA LYS A 57 8.47 4.02 15.98
C LYS A 57 7.34 4.52 16.88
N ASP A 58 7.35 5.80 17.26
CA ASP A 58 6.37 6.42 18.16
C ASP A 58 5.47 7.45 17.44
N LEU A 59 5.45 7.43 16.10
CA LEU A 59 4.67 8.35 15.28
C LEU A 59 3.64 7.59 14.45
N VAL A 60 2.44 8.16 14.35
CA VAL A 60 1.35 7.61 13.56
C VAL A 60 1.13 8.48 12.33
N PHE A 61 1.06 7.85 11.17
CA PHE A 61 0.83 8.51 9.90
C PHE A 61 -0.39 7.89 9.19
N PRO A 62 -1.28 8.70 8.61
CA PRO A 62 -2.27 8.20 7.68
C PRO A 62 -1.59 7.85 6.35
N VAL A 63 -1.93 6.70 5.78
CA VAL A 63 -1.41 6.23 4.50
C VAL A 63 -2.55 5.71 3.65
N ASP A 64 -2.60 6.18 2.40
CA ASP A 64 -3.49 5.63 1.39
C ASP A 64 -2.83 4.41 0.76
N PHE A 65 -3.50 3.26 0.83
CA PHE A 65 -3.04 2.02 0.21
C PHE A 65 -3.93 1.63 -0.96
N VAL A 66 -3.27 1.21 -2.04
CA VAL A 66 -3.91 0.49 -3.12
C VAL A 66 -3.79 -1.01 -2.83
N ILE A 67 -4.93 -1.71 -2.83
CA ILE A 67 -5.03 -3.13 -2.52
C ILE A 67 -5.01 -3.94 -3.81
N ILE A 68 -4.13 -4.93 -3.89
CA ILE A 68 -4.00 -5.83 -5.04
C ILE A 68 -4.06 -7.29 -4.59
N ASP A 69 -4.69 -8.14 -5.39
CA ASP A 69 -4.78 -9.59 -5.12
C ASP A 69 -3.54 -10.30 -5.69
N ILE A 70 -2.44 -10.20 -4.96
CA ILE A 70 -1.16 -10.87 -5.26
C ILE A 70 -0.71 -11.71 -4.07
N GLU A 71 0.23 -12.61 -4.32
CA GLU A 71 0.90 -13.36 -3.25
C GLU A 71 1.65 -12.40 -2.31
N GLU A 72 1.45 -12.59 -1.01
CA GLU A 72 2.11 -11.80 0.03
C GLU A 72 3.55 -12.29 0.22
N ASP A 73 4.50 -11.36 0.12
CA ASP A 73 5.85 -11.59 0.61
C ASP A 73 5.85 -11.53 2.14
N ALA A 74 6.12 -12.68 2.78
CA ALA A 74 6.13 -12.80 4.23
C ALA A 74 7.21 -11.94 4.91
N ASP A 75 8.30 -11.64 4.19
CA ASP A 75 9.36 -10.79 4.69
C ASP A 75 9.02 -9.32 4.55
N VAL A 76 8.45 -8.91 3.41
CA VAL A 76 8.14 -7.50 3.10
C VAL A 76 6.69 -7.35 2.63
N PRO A 77 5.72 -7.36 3.56
CA PRO A 77 4.30 -7.48 3.21
C PRO A 77 3.68 -6.23 2.58
N ILE A 78 4.31 -5.05 2.65
CA ILE A 78 3.77 -3.80 2.09
C ILE A 78 4.85 -2.96 1.43
N ILE A 79 4.45 -2.12 0.48
CA ILE A 79 5.31 -1.12 -0.17
C ILE A 79 4.81 0.27 0.19
N LEU A 80 5.72 1.15 0.60
CA LEU A 80 5.47 2.55 0.88
C LEU A 80 6.08 3.39 -0.24
N GLY A 81 5.21 4.02 -1.04
CA GLY A 81 5.63 4.81 -2.20
C GLY A 81 6.02 6.25 -1.86
N ARG A 82 6.38 7.01 -2.89
CA ARG A 82 6.74 8.43 -2.78
C ARG A 82 5.76 9.31 -2.00
N PRO A 83 4.42 9.20 -2.14
CA PRO A 83 3.51 10.07 -1.39
C PRO A 83 3.70 9.96 0.13
N PHE A 84 3.91 8.73 0.62
CA PHE A 84 4.21 8.50 2.03
C PHE A 84 5.60 9.06 2.39
N LEU A 85 6.62 8.70 1.60
CA LEU A 85 8.01 9.07 1.88
C LEU A 85 8.29 10.58 1.79
N ALA A 86 7.46 11.32 1.06
CA ALA A 86 7.50 12.79 1.02
C ALA A 86 6.95 13.44 2.30
N THR A 87 6.26 12.68 3.17
CA THR A 87 5.72 13.18 4.43
C THR A 87 6.86 13.45 5.41
N ARG A 88 6.93 14.67 5.95
CA ARG A 88 7.99 15.07 6.88
C ARG A 88 7.97 14.15 8.11
N ARG A 89 9.14 13.54 8.44
CA ARG A 89 9.36 12.58 9.55
C ARG A 89 8.86 11.15 9.31
N ALA A 90 8.41 10.81 8.10
CA ALA A 90 7.99 9.45 7.76
C ALA A 90 9.15 8.45 7.58
N VAL A 91 10.40 8.92 7.56
CA VAL A 91 11.65 8.16 7.40
C VAL A 91 12.73 8.66 8.35
#